data_AF-Q9FJR1-F1
#
_entry.id   AF-Q9FJR1-F1
#
_cell.length_a   1.000
_cell.length_b   1.000
_cell.length_c   1.000
_cell.angle_alpha   90.00
_cell.angle_beta   90.00
_cell.angle_gamma   90.00
#
_symmetry.space_group_name_H-M   'P 1'
#
loop_
_entity.id
_entity.type
_entity.pdbx_description
1 polymer ?
#
loop_
_entity_poly.entity_id
_entity_poly.type
_entity_poly.pdbx_seq_one_letter_code
_entity_poly.pdbx_strand_id
1 'polypeptide(L)'
;MSNMQFSRGFNPFVILFCLAVVAPIISADVAILRTDYYQKTCPDFHKIVREAVTTKQVQQPTTAAGTLRLFFHDCFLEGCDASVLIATNSFNKAERDDDLNDSLPGDAFDIVTRIKTALELSCPGVVSCADILAQATRDLVTMVGGPYFDVKLGRKDGFESKAHKVRGNVPMANQTVPDIHGIFKKNGFSLREMVALSGAHTIGFSHCKEFSDRLYGSRADKEINPRFAAALKDLCKNHTVDDTIAAFNDVMTPGKFDNMYFKNLKRGLGLLASDHILIKDNSTKPFVDLYATNETAFFEDFARAMEKLGTVGVKGDKDGEVRRRCDHFNNLNV
;
A
#
# COMPACT_ATOMS: atom_id res chain seq x y z
N MET A 1 35.76 -66.06 -14.16
CA MET A 1 37.12 -66.65 -14.23
C MET A 1 38.01 -65.89 -13.26
N SER A 2 38.66 -66.63 -12.35
CA SER A 2 39.79 -66.29 -11.47
C SER A 2 39.76 -65.04 -10.57
N ASN A 3 39.59 -65.29 -9.26
CA ASN A 3 40.60 -65.14 -8.18
C ASN A 3 41.88 -64.34 -8.56
N MET A 4 42.49 -63.47 -7.74
CA MET A 4 42.93 -63.71 -6.36
C MET A 4 43.51 -62.43 -5.73
N GLN A 5 43.53 -62.40 -4.40
CA GLN A 5 43.91 -61.33 -3.47
C GLN A 5 45.42 -61.01 -3.46
N PHE A 6 45.81 -59.83 -2.97
CA PHE A 6 46.86 -59.72 -1.92
C PHE A 6 46.75 -58.41 -1.11
N SER A 7 47.08 -58.54 0.17
CA SER A 7 46.76 -57.67 1.31
C SER A 7 47.83 -56.62 1.67
N ARG A 8 47.47 -55.81 2.70
CA ARG A 8 48.29 -55.04 3.69
C ARG A 8 48.50 -53.56 3.30
N GLY A 9 48.24 -52.55 4.14
CA GLY A 9 47.83 -52.47 5.55
C GLY A 9 47.94 -50.99 5.99
N PHE A 10 47.49 -50.71 7.23
CA PHE A 10 47.70 -49.47 8.01
C PHE A 10 47.00 -48.17 7.58
N ASN A 11 45.92 -47.79 8.27
CA ASN A 11 45.96 -46.76 9.33
C ASN A 11 44.59 -46.68 10.03
N PRO A 12 44.52 -46.50 11.37
CA PRO A 12 43.25 -46.32 12.05
C PRO A 12 42.83 -44.85 11.89
N PHE A 13 41.86 -44.58 11.02
CA PHE A 13 41.14 -43.31 11.08
C PHE A 13 40.20 -43.36 12.27
N VAL A 14 40.54 -42.55 13.29
CA VAL A 14 39.65 -42.19 14.39
C VAL A 14 38.40 -41.57 13.77
N ILE A 15 37.30 -42.32 13.78
CA ILE A 15 35.98 -41.81 13.42
C ILE A 15 35.51 -40.97 14.61
N LEU A 16 35.80 -39.67 14.54
CA LEU A 16 35.14 -38.69 15.39
C LEU A 16 33.67 -38.66 14.97
N PHE A 17 32.82 -39.26 15.79
CA PHE A 17 31.38 -39.10 15.72
C PHE A 17 31.06 -37.64 16.07
N CYS A 18 31.15 -36.75 15.08
CA CYS A 18 30.49 -35.46 15.14
C CYS A 18 28.98 -35.76 15.18
N LEU A 19 28.45 -35.82 16.40
CA LEU A 19 27.07 -35.46 16.66
C LEU A 19 26.91 -34.03 16.14
N ALA A 20 26.53 -33.92 14.86
CA ALA A 20 25.94 -32.72 14.32
C ALA A 20 24.65 -32.53 15.12
N VAL A 21 24.77 -31.78 16.22
CA VAL A 21 23.64 -31.11 16.84
C VAL A 21 23.10 -30.22 15.74
N VAL A 22 22.09 -30.72 15.04
CA VAL A 22 21.18 -29.90 14.24
C VAL A 22 20.52 -29.01 15.28
N ALA A 23 21.17 -27.89 15.60
CA ALA A 23 20.52 -26.82 16.29
C ALA A 23 19.29 -26.49 15.43
N PRO A 24 18.07 -26.50 16.00
CA PRO A 24 16.92 -26.03 15.26
C PRO A 24 17.28 -24.62 14.82
N ILE A 25 17.31 -24.40 13.51
CA ILE A 25 17.30 -23.05 12.96
C ILE A 25 16.06 -22.45 13.59
N ILE A 26 16.26 -21.59 14.60
CA ILE A 26 15.19 -20.80 15.20
C ILE A 26 14.74 -19.93 14.04
N SER A 27 13.72 -20.42 13.32
CA SER A 27 13.05 -19.65 12.30
C SER A 27 12.66 -18.34 12.97
N ALA A 28 13.07 -17.22 12.38
CA ALA A 28 12.57 -15.92 12.79
C ALA A 28 11.06 -16.04 13.00
N ASP A 29 10.56 -15.63 14.17
CA ASP A 29 9.13 -15.71 14.49
C ASP A 29 8.38 -14.91 13.43
N VAL A 30 7.83 -15.61 12.45
CA VAL A 30 6.98 -15.03 11.44
C VAL A 30 5.79 -14.42 12.19
N ALA A 31 5.46 -13.16 11.89
CA ALA A 31 4.30 -12.51 12.49
C ALA A 31 3.06 -13.38 12.28
N ILE A 32 2.45 -13.84 13.38
CA ILE A 32 1.24 -14.67 13.33
C ILE A 32 0.05 -13.74 13.12
N LEU A 33 -0.35 -13.57 11.87
CA LEU A 33 -1.50 -12.73 11.52
C LEU A 33 -2.82 -13.51 11.52
N ARG A 34 -3.84 -12.97 12.17
CA ARG A 34 -5.20 -13.57 12.26
C ARG A 34 -6.28 -12.51 12.37
N THR A 35 -7.50 -12.82 11.93
CA THR A 35 -8.62 -11.86 11.92
C THR A 35 -9.17 -11.56 13.33
N ASP A 36 -8.97 -12.47 14.28
CA ASP A 36 -9.43 -12.36 15.68
C ASP A 36 -8.33 -11.89 16.66
N TYR A 37 -7.24 -11.29 16.14
CA TYR A 37 -6.01 -11.06 16.92
C TYR A 37 -6.25 -10.31 18.25
N TYR A 38 -7.10 -9.28 18.23
CA TYR A 38 -7.42 -8.44 19.38
C TYR A 38 -8.64 -8.89 20.18
N GLN A 39 -9.29 -10.00 19.83
CA GLN A 39 -10.56 -10.40 20.45
C GLN A 39 -10.50 -10.51 21.99
N LYS A 40 -9.34 -10.90 22.53
CA LYS A 40 -9.13 -11.04 23.98
C LYS A 40 -8.50 -9.81 24.65
N THR A 41 -7.65 -9.08 23.92
CA THR A 41 -6.80 -8.00 24.49
C THR A 41 -7.39 -6.61 24.27
N CYS A 42 -8.20 -6.42 23.22
CA CYS A 42 -8.93 -5.19 22.94
C CYS A 42 -10.27 -5.53 22.24
N PRO A 43 -11.27 -6.07 22.97
CA PRO A 43 -12.51 -6.58 22.40
C PRO A 43 -13.34 -5.51 21.64
N ASP A 44 -13.20 -4.24 22.01
CA ASP A 44 -13.87 -3.11 21.35
C ASP A 44 -13.12 -2.58 20.11
N PHE A 45 -11.99 -3.20 19.71
CA PHE A 45 -11.14 -2.73 18.61
C PHE A 45 -11.92 -2.38 17.33
N HIS A 46 -12.70 -3.33 16.79
CA HIS A 46 -13.46 -3.10 15.56
C HIS A 46 -14.54 -2.01 15.71
N LYS A 47 -15.14 -1.89 16.90
CA LYS A 47 -16.16 -0.87 17.18
C LYS A 47 -15.52 0.52 17.17
N ILE A 48 -14.41 0.69 17.90
CA ILE A 48 -13.68 1.96 18.00
C ILE A 48 -13.19 2.42 16.62
N VAL A 49 -12.59 1.51 15.84
CA VAL A 49 -12.15 1.84 14.47
C VAL A 49 -13.33 2.28 13.61
N ARG A 50 -14.43 1.51 13.61
CA ARG A 50 -15.63 1.80 12.81
C ARG A 50 -16.25 3.16 13.15
N GLU A 51 -16.39 3.48 14.43
CA GLU A 51 -16.97 4.76 14.87
C GLU A 51 -16.11 5.94 14.41
N ALA A 52 -14.79 5.83 14.55
CA ALA A 52 -13.86 6.87 14.15
C ALA A 52 -13.85 7.09 12.63
N VAL A 53 -13.76 6.00 11.83
CA VAL A 53 -13.76 6.13 10.36
C VAL A 53 -15.09 6.64 9.84
N THR A 54 -16.22 6.20 10.41
CA THR A 54 -17.55 6.68 10.01
C THR A 54 -17.67 8.19 10.25
N THR A 55 -17.29 8.63 11.45
CA THR A 55 -17.34 10.06 11.81
C THR A 55 -16.45 10.90 10.88
N LYS A 56 -15.21 10.45 10.65
CA LYS A 56 -14.25 11.18 9.83
C LYS A 56 -14.65 11.20 8.35
N GLN A 57 -15.11 10.09 7.79
CA GLN A 57 -15.52 10.01 6.38
C GLN A 57 -16.75 10.88 6.08
N VAL A 58 -17.70 11.00 7.02
CA VAL A 58 -18.84 11.92 6.89
C VAL A 58 -18.39 13.38 6.91
N GLN A 59 -17.43 13.73 7.77
CA GLN A 59 -16.88 15.08 7.86
C GLN A 59 -16.01 15.45 6.67
N GLN A 60 -15.26 14.47 6.14
CA GLN A 60 -14.27 14.69 5.11
C GLN A 60 -14.30 13.53 4.08
N PRO A 61 -15.02 13.70 2.96
CA PRO A 61 -15.24 12.63 1.98
C PRO A 61 -13.98 12.05 1.33
N THR A 62 -12.86 12.77 1.38
CA THR A 62 -11.57 12.34 0.82
C THR A 62 -10.81 11.36 1.73
N THR A 63 -11.27 11.13 2.96
CA THR A 63 -10.58 10.28 3.96
C THR A 63 -10.33 8.87 3.43
N ALA A 64 -11.34 8.23 2.83
CA ALA A 64 -11.21 6.88 2.28
C ALA A 64 -10.09 6.76 1.24
N ALA A 65 -10.05 7.70 0.28
CA ALA A 65 -9.01 7.70 -0.74
C ALA A 65 -7.62 7.98 -0.15
N GLY A 66 -7.53 8.94 0.78
CA GLY A 66 -6.28 9.28 1.46
C GLY A 66 -5.72 8.11 2.26
N THR A 67 -6.56 7.44 3.06
CA THR A 67 -6.14 6.30 3.89
C THR A 67 -5.78 5.08 3.05
N LEU A 68 -6.53 4.81 1.97
CA LEU A 68 -6.19 3.74 1.02
C LEU A 68 -4.81 3.97 0.38
N ARG A 69 -4.55 5.20 -0.08
CA ARG A 69 -3.24 5.56 -0.63
C ARG A 69 -2.14 5.45 0.42
N LEU A 70 -2.37 5.94 1.64
CA LEU A 70 -1.42 5.86 2.74
C LEU A 70 -1.04 4.40 3.06
N PHE A 71 -2.01 3.49 3.07
CA PHE A 71 -1.76 2.06 3.29
C PHE A 71 -0.95 1.41 2.16
N PHE A 72 -1.23 1.76 0.90
CA PHE A 72 -0.38 1.32 -0.21
C PHE A 72 1.06 1.82 -0.07
N HIS A 73 1.23 3.12 0.22
CA HIS A 73 2.55 3.73 0.41
C HIS A 73 3.30 3.08 1.56
N ASP A 74 2.65 2.80 2.69
CA ASP A 74 3.25 2.09 3.82
C ASP A 74 3.81 0.72 3.37
N CYS A 75 2.93 -0.12 2.84
CA CYS A 75 3.25 -1.50 2.51
C CYS A 75 4.32 -1.68 1.41
N PHE A 76 4.51 -0.70 0.53
CA PHE A 76 5.46 -0.79 -0.59
C PHE A 76 6.87 -0.29 -0.26
N LEU A 77 7.10 0.24 0.94
CA LEU A 77 8.41 0.69 1.41
C LEU A 77 9.12 -0.43 2.16
N GLU A 78 9.08 -0.41 3.50
CA GLU A 78 9.72 -1.41 4.36
C GLU A 78 8.79 -2.57 4.73
N GLY A 79 7.54 -2.51 4.28
CA GLY A 79 6.45 -3.42 4.59
C GLY A 79 5.28 -2.70 5.24
N CYS A 80 4.21 -3.42 5.53
CA CYS A 80 3.06 -2.87 6.26
C CYS A 80 3.39 -2.76 7.75
N ASP A 81 4.21 -1.78 8.11
CA ASP A 81 4.77 -1.59 9.44
C ASP A 81 4.54 -0.16 9.97
N ALA A 82 3.72 0.62 9.26
CA ALA A 82 3.38 1.99 9.58
C ALA A 82 4.62 2.92 9.72
N SER A 83 5.73 2.62 9.03
CA SER A 83 6.90 3.48 8.90
C SER A 83 6.53 4.85 8.32
N VAL A 84 5.55 4.88 7.41
CA VAL A 84 5.12 6.12 6.73
C VAL A 84 4.48 7.12 7.69
N LEU A 85 3.97 6.67 8.84
CA LEU A 85 3.31 7.53 9.82
C LEU A 85 4.28 8.37 10.66
N ILE A 86 5.56 8.00 10.71
CA ILE A 86 6.58 8.66 11.52
C ILE A 86 6.79 10.09 11.01
N ALA A 87 6.81 11.05 11.94
CA ALA A 87 7.17 12.43 11.66
C ALA A 87 8.70 12.62 11.68
N THR A 88 9.19 13.50 10.82
CA THR A 88 10.59 13.96 10.87
C THR A 88 10.90 14.62 12.21
N ASN A 89 12.13 14.43 12.67
CA ASN A 89 12.68 15.10 13.84
C ASN A 89 14.12 15.55 13.55
N SER A 90 14.80 16.10 14.56
CA SER A 90 16.16 16.65 14.42
C SER A 90 17.23 15.63 13.98
N PHE A 91 16.98 14.32 14.12
CA PHE A 91 17.94 13.24 13.82
C PHE A 91 17.52 12.39 12.61
N ASN A 92 16.24 12.46 12.21
CA ASN A 92 15.69 11.58 11.19
C ASN A 92 14.74 12.33 10.25
N LYS A 93 15.05 12.33 8.95
CA LYS A 93 14.10 12.72 7.90
C LYS A 93 13.25 11.50 7.51
N ALA A 94 11.99 11.51 7.92
CA ALA A 94 11.06 10.39 7.76
C ALA A 94 10.49 10.28 6.34
N GLU A 95 9.92 9.12 6.01
CA GLU A 95 9.28 8.85 4.71
C GLU A 95 8.22 9.88 4.33
N ARG A 96 7.46 10.37 5.31
CA ARG A 96 6.39 11.35 5.11
C ARG A 96 6.86 12.66 4.44
N ASP A 97 8.13 13.04 4.62
CA ASP A 97 8.70 14.30 4.10
C ASP A 97 9.58 14.09 2.86
N ASP A 98 9.45 12.93 2.20
CA ASP A 98 9.93 12.76 0.83
C ASP A 98 8.98 13.45 -0.16
N ASP A 99 9.52 14.00 -1.25
CA ASP A 99 8.75 14.81 -2.21
C ASP A 99 7.61 14.02 -2.88
N LEU A 100 7.75 12.70 -3.01
CA LEU A 100 6.69 11.82 -3.53
C LEU A 100 5.55 11.61 -2.53
N ASN A 101 5.84 11.75 -1.23
CA ASN A 101 4.89 11.60 -0.14
C ASN A 101 4.26 12.91 0.32
N ASP A 102 4.77 14.07 -0.10
CA ASP A 102 4.18 15.39 0.18
C ASP A 102 2.69 15.48 -0.23
N SER A 103 2.28 14.70 -1.24
CA SER A 103 0.90 14.65 -1.72
C SER A 103 -0.02 13.70 -0.93
N LEU A 104 0.48 13.01 0.10
CA LEU A 104 -0.34 12.17 0.96
C LEU A 104 -1.26 13.06 1.83
N PRO A 105 -2.59 12.87 1.80
CA PRO A 105 -3.50 13.76 2.51
C PRO A 105 -3.30 13.72 4.02
N GLY A 106 -3.19 14.90 4.66
CA GLY A 106 -3.06 15.02 6.12
C GLY A 106 -4.18 14.32 6.90
N ASP A 107 -5.39 14.29 6.35
CA ASP A 107 -6.54 13.59 6.92
C ASP A 107 -6.33 12.09 7.12
N ALA A 108 -5.51 11.47 6.25
CA ALA A 108 -5.17 10.05 6.35
C ALA A 108 -4.30 9.74 7.58
N PHE A 109 -3.42 10.68 7.98
CA PHE A 109 -2.62 10.58 9.20
C PHE A 109 -3.45 10.90 10.45
N ASP A 110 -4.34 11.90 10.35
CA ASP A 110 -5.23 12.32 11.45
C ASP A 110 -6.17 11.19 11.86
N ILE A 111 -6.79 10.47 10.91
CA ILE A 111 -7.70 9.37 11.26
C ILE A 111 -6.99 8.25 12.03
N VAL A 112 -5.77 7.86 11.62
CA VAL A 112 -4.98 6.86 12.34
C VAL A 112 -4.64 7.35 13.75
N THR A 113 -4.29 8.63 13.90
CA THR A 113 -3.99 9.24 15.21
C THR A 113 -5.22 9.25 16.13
N ARG A 114 -6.41 9.58 15.60
CA ARG A 114 -7.67 9.60 16.37
C ARG A 114 -8.05 8.20 16.84
N ILE A 115 -7.98 7.21 15.95
CA ILE A 115 -8.23 5.81 16.29
C ILE A 115 -7.24 5.35 17.35
N LYS A 116 -5.94 5.65 17.17
CA LYS A 116 -4.91 5.28 18.13
C LYS A 116 -5.17 5.87 19.50
N THR A 117 -5.54 7.15 19.56
CA THR A 117 -5.86 7.83 20.82
C THR A 117 -7.03 7.16 21.53
N ALA A 118 -8.11 6.84 20.81
CA ALA A 118 -9.26 6.14 21.38
C ALA A 118 -8.92 4.72 21.85
N LEU A 119 -8.10 3.99 21.07
CA LEU A 119 -7.63 2.66 21.44
C LEU A 119 -6.68 2.68 22.64
N GLU A 120 -5.78 3.66 22.76
CA GLU A 120 -4.92 3.78 23.94
C GLU A 120 -5.69 4.10 25.22
N LEU A 121 -6.87 4.73 25.14
CA LEU A 121 -7.75 4.92 26.28
C LEU A 121 -8.49 3.62 26.68
N SER A 122 -8.76 2.74 25.72
CA SER A 122 -9.52 1.50 25.94
C SER A 122 -8.63 0.30 26.26
N CYS A 123 -7.49 0.17 25.57
CA CYS A 123 -6.57 -0.95 25.61
C CYS A 123 -5.11 -0.46 25.43
N PRO A 124 -4.52 0.17 26.47
CA PRO A 124 -3.21 0.83 26.37
C PRO A 124 -2.10 -0.12 25.93
N GLY A 125 -1.31 0.30 24.93
CA GLY A 125 -0.13 -0.45 24.45
C GLY A 125 -0.45 -1.78 23.75
N VAL A 126 -1.70 -2.00 23.34
CA VAL A 126 -2.12 -3.28 22.73
C VAL A 126 -2.07 -3.24 21.21
N VAL A 127 -2.67 -2.22 20.58
CA VAL A 127 -2.92 -2.20 19.13
C VAL A 127 -1.85 -1.38 18.40
N SER A 128 -1.18 -1.98 17.41
CA SER A 128 -0.19 -1.30 16.58
C SER A 128 -0.83 -0.29 15.61
N CYS A 129 -0.06 0.71 15.21
CA CYS A 129 -0.50 1.65 14.19
C CYS A 129 -0.63 1.00 12.80
N ALA A 130 0.21 0.01 12.50
CA ALA A 130 0.11 -0.80 11.28
C ALA A 130 -1.25 -1.51 11.16
N ASP A 131 -1.75 -2.11 12.25
CA ASP A 131 -3.07 -2.75 12.24
C ASP A 131 -4.22 -1.75 12.17
N ILE A 132 -4.07 -0.57 12.79
CA ILE A 132 -5.04 0.52 12.68
C ILE A 132 -5.17 0.96 11.22
N LEU A 133 -4.05 1.18 10.53
CA LEU A 133 -4.03 1.60 9.13
C LEU A 133 -4.69 0.56 8.21
N ALA A 134 -4.36 -0.72 8.40
CA ALA A 134 -4.96 -1.81 7.62
C ALA A 134 -6.47 -1.92 7.85
N GLN A 135 -6.91 -1.92 9.12
CA GLN A 135 -8.33 -2.05 9.47
C GLN A 135 -9.15 -0.83 9.00
N ALA A 136 -8.65 0.38 9.23
CA ALA A 136 -9.30 1.62 8.82
C ALA A 136 -9.46 1.67 7.29
N THR A 137 -8.44 1.25 6.55
CA THR A 137 -8.49 1.19 5.08
C THR A 137 -9.64 0.32 4.59
N ARG A 138 -9.77 -0.91 5.11
CA ARG A 138 -10.86 -1.82 4.71
C ARG A 138 -12.23 -1.22 5.01
N ASP A 139 -12.42 -0.71 6.22
CA ASP A 139 -13.70 -0.15 6.65
C ASP A 139 -14.08 1.06 5.79
N LEU A 140 -13.12 1.94 5.47
CA LEU A 140 -13.33 3.08 4.58
C LEU A 140 -13.65 2.68 3.13
N VAL A 141 -12.92 1.73 2.55
CA VAL A 141 -13.18 1.21 1.20
C VAL A 141 -14.59 0.62 1.11
N THR A 142 -14.97 -0.19 2.11
CA THR A 142 -16.32 -0.78 2.16
C THR A 142 -17.39 0.32 2.29
N MET A 143 -17.15 1.34 3.11
CA MET A 143 -18.08 2.45 3.34
C MET A 143 -18.36 3.25 2.07
N VAL A 144 -17.40 3.36 1.15
CA VAL A 144 -17.57 4.07 -0.14
C VAL A 144 -18.01 3.15 -1.29
N GLY A 145 -18.43 1.91 -0.99
CA GLY A 145 -19.03 0.98 -1.95
C GLY A 145 -18.08 -0.08 -2.52
N GLY A 146 -16.83 -0.12 -2.05
CA GLY A 146 -15.85 -1.12 -2.48
C GLY A 146 -16.08 -2.50 -1.86
N PRO A 147 -15.28 -3.50 -2.26
CA PRO A 147 -15.42 -4.85 -1.75
C PRO A 147 -15.03 -4.95 -0.28
N TYR A 148 -15.74 -5.83 0.43
CA TYR A 148 -15.26 -6.33 1.72
C TYR A 148 -14.11 -7.32 1.48
N PHE A 149 -13.09 -7.24 2.32
CA PHE A 149 -12.00 -8.20 2.38
C PHE A 149 -11.55 -8.42 3.83
N ASP A 150 -10.94 -9.57 4.10
CA ASP A 150 -10.52 -9.92 5.44
C ASP A 150 -9.19 -9.26 5.81
N VAL A 151 -9.18 -8.54 6.92
CA VAL A 151 -7.95 -7.95 7.46
C VAL A 151 -7.42 -8.89 8.54
N LYS A 152 -6.33 -9.59 8.23
CA LYS A 152 -5.54 -10.27 9.27
C LYS A 152 -4.77 -9.22 10.06
N LEU A 153 -4.74 -9.36 11.38
CA LEU A 153 -4.17 -8.41 12.34
C LEU A 153 -3.05 -9.10 13.12
N GLY A 154 -2.21 -8.32 13.79
CA GLY A 154 -1.03 -8.76 14.54
C GLY A 154 0.28 -8.15 14.06
N ARG A 155 0.24 -7.13 13.20
CA ARG A 155 1.44 -6.42 12.73
C ARG A 155 2.07 -5.66 13.87
N LYS A 156 3.40 -5.51 13.85
CA LYS A 156 4.11 -4.53 14.67
C LYS A 156 4.52 -3.32 13.86
N ASP A 157 4.70 -2.21 14.58
CA ASP A 157 5.19 -0.96 14.04
C ASP A 157 6.70 -1.04 13.84
N GLY A 158 7.19 -0.73 12.64
CA GLY A 158 8.62 -0.78 12.31
C GLY A 158 9.44 0.25 13.09
N PHE A 159 10.76 0.03 13.17
CA PHE A 159 11.71 0.90 13.87
C PHE A 159 12.42 1.91 12.96
N GLU A 160 12.08 1.93 11.68
CA GLU A 160 12.75 2.78 10.70
C GLU A 160 11.72 3.50 9.84
N SER A 161 12.03 4.76 9.50
CA SER A 161 11.33 5.53 8.49
C SER A 161 12.33 6.51 7.89
N LYS A 162 12.66 6.37 6.61
CA LYS A 162 13.69 7.17 5.93
C LYS A 162 13.19 7.72 4.60
N ALA A 163 13.20 9.04 4.42
CA ALA A 163 12.78 9.72 3.19
C ALA A 163 13.41 9.11 1.92
N HIS A 164 14.72 8.86 1.95
CA HIS A 164 15.45 8.36 0.78
C HIS A 164 15.05 6.94 0.32
N LYS A 165 14.29 6.20 1.13
CA LYS A 165 13.74 4.88 0.76
C LYS A 165 12.47 4.97 -0.08
N VAL A 166 11.84 6.13 -0.18
CA VAL A 166 10.59 6.30 -0.92
C VAL A 166 10.80 6.15 -2.42
N ARG A 167 11.72 6.95 -2.97
CA ARG A 167 12.00 6.94 -4.41
C ARG A 167 12.47 5.55 -4.88
N GLY A 168 11.80 5.03 -5.89
CA GLY A 168 12.11 3.72 -6.50
C GLY A 168 11.37 2.54 -5.88
N ASN A 169 10.68 2.73 -4.75
CA ASN A 169 9.82 1.71 -4.14
C ASN A 169 8.32 2.01 -4.33
N VAL A 170 7.95 3.25 -4.66
CA VAL A 170 6.61 3.63 -5.08
C VAL A 170 6.55 4.02 -6.56
N PRO A 171 5.51 3.61 -7.32
CA PRO A 171 5.32 4.02 -8.70
C PRO A 171 5.07 5.53 -8.85
N MET A 172 5.48 6.09 -9.99
CA MET A 172 5.21 7.48 -10.37
C MET A 172 4.08 7.57 -11.40
N ALA A 173 3.39 8.73 -11.44
CA ALA A 173 2.23 9.00 -12.28
C ALA A 173 2.48 8.93 -13.81
N ASN A 174 3.75 8.88 -14.25
CA ASN A 174 4.15 8.89 -15.66
C ASN A 174 5.06 7.71 -16.07
N GLN A 175 5.17 6.68 -15.24
CA GLN A 175 5.95 5.49 -15.54
C GLN A 175 5.27 4.56 -16.56
N THR A 176 6.08 3.72 -17.22
CA THR A 176 5.59 2.69 -18.14
C THR A 176 5.08 1.46 -17.40
N VAL A 177 4.28 0.62 -18.08
CA VAL A 177 3.79 -0.65 -17.49
C VAL A 177 4.92 -1.55 -16.98
N PRO A 178 6.03 -1.77 -17.73
CA PRO A 178 7.16 -2.56 -17.22
C PRO A 178 7.79 -2.00 -15.94
N ASP A 179 7.92 -0.68 -15.81
CA ASP A 179 8.53 -0.05 -14.63
C ASP A 179 7.63 -0.22 -13.40
N ILE A 180 6.34 0.07 -13.54
CA ILE A 180 5.35 -0.10 -12.47
C ILE A 180 5.27 -1.57 -12.06
N HIS A 181 5.18 -2.48 -13.03
CA HIS A 181 5.12 -3.91 -12.76
C HIS A 181 6.42 -4.42 -12.10
N GLY A 182 7.58 -3.86 -12.43
CA GLY A 182 8.84 -4.18 -11.75
C GLY A 182 8.79 -3.93 -10.25
N ILE A 183 8.22 -2.79 -9.84
CA ILE A 183 8.02 -2.44 -8.43
C ILE A 183 7.03 -3.40 -7.75
N PHE A 184 5.89 -3.66 -8.39
CA PHE A 184 4.89 -4.60 -7.87
C PHE A 184 5.45 -6.03 -7.73
N LYS A 185 6.20 -6.48 -8.73
CA LYS A 185 6.83 -7.81 -8.75
C LYS A 185 7.87 -7.97 -7.64
N LYS A 186 8.63 -6.91 -7.31
CA LYS A 186 9.55 -6.91 -6.14
C LYS A 186 8.81 -7.20 -4.84
N ASN A 187 7.56 -6.76 -4.72
CA ASN A 187 6.67 -7.01 -3.58
C ASN A 187 5.77 -8.25 -3.78
N GLY A 188 6.07 -9.10 -4.76
CA GLY A 188 5.39 -10.39 -4.97
C GLY A 188 4.07 -10.30 -5.72
N PHE A 189 3.70 -9.16 -6.30
CA PHE A 189 2.45 -9.00 -7.05
C PHE A 189 2.61 -9.34 -8.53
N SER A 190 1.57 -9.97 -9.07
CA SER A 190 1.40 -10.24 -10.49
C SER A 190 0.88 -9.01 -11.23
N LEU A 191 1.00 -9.04 -12.56
CA LEU A 191 0.46 -8.00 -13.43
C LEU A 191 -1.06 -7.80 -13.25
N ARG A 192 -1.82 -8.89 -13.03
CA ARG A 192 -3.27 -8.81 -12.81
C ARG A 192 -3.61 -8.12 -11.50
N GLU A 193 -2.87 -8.42 -10.43
CA GLU A 193 -3.05 -7.77 -9.12
C GLU A 193 -2.65 -6.30 -9.18
N MET A 194 -1.58 -5.96 -9.92
CA MET A 194 -1.20 -4.57 -10.18
C MET A 194 -2.35 -3.79 -10.84
N VAL A 195 -2.92 -4.32 -11.93
CA VAL A 195 -4.05 -3.66 -12.62
C VAL A 195 -5.27 -3.55 -11.71
N ALA A 196 -5.55 -4.57 -10.89
CA ALA A 196 -6.63 -4.50 -9.91
C ALA A 196 -6.38 -3.37 -8.90
N LEU A 197 -5.19 -3.31 -8.30
CA LEU A 197 -4.85 -2.28 -7.31
C LEU A 197 -4.81 -0.86 -7.91
N SER A 198 -4.45 -0.69 -9.18
CA SER A 198 -4.62 0.59 -9.89
C SER A 198 -6.07 1.06 -9.92
N GLY A 199 -7.03 0.14 -9.84
CA GLY A 199 -8.46 0.43 -9.69
C GLY A 199 -8.80 1.24 -8.43
N ALA A 200 -7.91 1.33 -7.44
CA ALA A 200 -8.06 2.23 -6.30
C ALA A 200 -8.22 3.71 -6.71
N HIS A 201 -7.72 4.11 -7.88
CA HIS A 201 -7.91 5.43 -8.47
C HIS A 201 -9.37 5.72 -8.88
N THR A 202 -10.32 4.80 -8.65
CA THR A 202 -11.77 5.09 -8.72
C THR A 202 -12.23 6.13 -7.68
N ILE A 203 -11.44 6.38 -6.63
CA ILE A 203 -11.69 7.43 -5.64
C ILE A 203 -10.47 8.33 -5.50
N GLY A 204 -10.69 9.52 -4.94
CA GLY A 204 -9.62 10.47 -4.62
C GLY A 204 -9.27 11.41 -5.76
N PHE A 205 -8.11 12.06 -5.63
CA PHE A 205 -7.68 13.14 -6.49
C PHE A 205 -6.17 13.10 -6.71
N SER A 206 -5.72 13.78 -7.75
CA SER A 206 -4.31 14.06 -8.03
C SER A 206 -4.11 15.55 -8.26
N HIS A 207 -2.98 16.07 -7.79
CA HIS A 207 -2.62 17.47 -8.03
C HIS A 207 -2.25 17.68 -9.50
N CYS A 208 -2.51 18.88 -10.03
CA CYS A 208 -2.22 19.23 -11.43
C CYS A 208 -0.75 18.96 -11.82
N LYS A 209 0.19 19.13 -10.88
CA LYS A 209 1.62 18.84 -11.12
C LYS A 209 1.90 17.39 -11.57
N GLU A 210 1.03 16.45 -11.24
CA GLU A 210 1.19 15.02 -11.54
C GLU A 210 0.78 14.64 -12.97
N PHE A 211 0.03 15.51 -13.67
CA PHE A 211 -0.51 15.20 -15.01
C PHE A 211 -0.52 16.37 -15.99
N SER A 212 -0.10 17.58 -15.59
CA SER A 212 -0.15 18.76 -16.46
C SER A 212 0.77 18.65 -17.67
N ASP A 213 1.84 17.86 -17.58
CA ASP A 213 2.74 17.54 -18.71
C ASP A 213 2.01 16.86 -19.88
N ARG A 214 0.92 16.14 -19.59
CA ARG A 214 0.04 15.53 -20.60
C ARG A 214 -0.88 16.52 -21.30
N LEU A 215 -1.04 17.73 -20.78
CA LEU A 215 -2.03 18.70 -21.28
C LEU A 215 -1.44 19.70 -22.27
N TYR A 216 -0.17 20.09 -22.08
CA TYR A 216 0.42 21.24 -22.77
C TYR A 216 1.64 20.88 -23.62
N GLY A 217 1.95 21.75 -24.59
CA GLY A 217 3.18 21.67 -25.38
C GLY A 217 3.25 20.46 -26.34
N SER A 218 4.48 20.11 -26.73
CA SER A 218 4.76 18.99 -27.66
C SER A 218 4.52 17.61 -27.07
N ARG A 219 4.41 17.52 -25.73
CA ARG A 219 4.13 16.28 -24.98
C ARG A 219 2.64 16.04 -24.73
N ALA A 220 1.78 16.96 -25.17
CA ALA A 220 0.34 16.84 -24.97
C ALA A 220 -0.19 15.51 -25.53
N ASP A 221 -0.87 14.75 -24.67
CA ASP A 221 -1.44 13.46 -25.00
C ASP A 221 -2.72 13.64 -25.81
N LYS A 222 -2.65 13.22 -27.08
CA LYS A 222 -3.75 13.36 -28.05
C LYS A 222 -4.85 12.31 -27.85
N GLU A 223 -4.64 11.32 -26.99
CA GLU A 223 -5.62 10.27 -26.71
C GLU A 223 -6.51 10.58 -25.50
N ILE A 224 -6.20 11.65 -24.76
CA ILE A 224 -7.13 12.19 -23.77
C ILE A 224 -8.36 12.72 -24.50
N ASN A 225 -9.54 12.41 -23.99
CA ASN A 225 -10.80 12.91 -24.52
C ASN A 225 -10.73 14.45 -24.66
N PRO A 226 -10.98 15.03 -25.85
CA PRO A 226 -10.75 16.45 -26.07
C PRO A 226 -11.52 17.37 -25.13
N ARG A 227 -12.73 17.00 -24.73
CA ARG A 227 -13.54 17.77 -23.77
C ARG A 227 -12.95 17.70 -22.36
N PHE A 228 -12.48 16.52 -21.96
CA PHE A 228 -11.82 16.33 -20.68
C PHE A 228 -10.49 17.08 -20.62
N ALA A 229 -9.66 16.98 -21.66
CA ALA A 229 -8.42 17.74 -21.77
C ALA A 229 -8.66 19.26 -21.69
N ALA A 230 -9.73 19.77 -22.33
CA ALA A 230 -10.09 21.18 -22.24
C ALA A 230 -10.50 21.59 -20.80
N ALA A 231 -11.29 20.75 -20.12
CA ALA A 231 -11.69 20.99 -18.72
C ALA A 231 -10.47 20.96 -17.77
N LEU A 232 -9.57 19.99 -17.93
CA LEU A 232 -8.33 19.91 -17.14
C LEU A 232 -7.41 21.11 -17.41
N LYS A 233 -7.32 21.56 -18.67
CA LYS A 233 -6.55 22.77 -19.02
C LYS A 233 -7.07 24.01 -18.34
N ASP A 234 -8.39 24.14 -18.20
CA ASP A 234 -9.05 25.25 -17.53
C ASP A 234 -8.81 25.20 -16.02
N LEU A 235 -9.04 24.04 -15.41
CA LEU A 235 -8.78 23.79 -13.99
C LEU A 235 -7.33 24.09 -13.61
N CYS A 236 -6.37 23.60 -14.38
CA CYS A 236 -4.95 23.73 -14.09
C CYS A 236 -4.32 25.02 -14.61
N LYS A 237 -5.08 26.04 -15.04
CA LYS A 237 -4.50 27.30 -15.58
C LYS A 237 -3.46 27.94 -14.65
N ASN A 238 -3.69 27.89 -13.35
CA ASN A 238 -2.87 28.55 -12.33
C ASN A 238 -2.06 27.57 -11.46
N HIS A 239 -1.92 26.30 -11.87
CA HIS A 239 -1.29 25.27 -11.04
C HIS A 239 0.20 25.51 -10.71
N THR A 240 0.88 26.38 -11.45
CA THR A 240 2.26 26.78 -11.17
C THR A 240 2.36 27.87 -10.11
N VAL A 241 1.25 28.52 -9.77
CA VAL A 241 1.15 29.56 -8.72
C VAL A 241 0.53 28.96 -7.45
N ASP A 242 -0.47 28.10 -7.62
CA ASP A 242 -1.14 27.36 -6.56
C ASP A 242 -0.99 25.86 -6.84
N ASP A 243 -0.08 25.20 -6.12
CA ASP A 243 0.22 23.78 -6.27
C ASP A 243 -0.83 22.87 -5.61
N THR A 244 -1.81 23.45 -4.91
CA THR A 244 -2.90 22.71 -4.26
C THR A 244 -4.01 22.32 -5.23
N ILE A 245 -4.05 22.90 -6.43
CA ILE A 245 -5.07 22.60 -7.45
C ILE A 245 -4.99 21.12 -7.84
N ALA A 246 -6.14 20.44 -7.76
CA ALA A 246 -6.27 19.01 -8.01
C ALA A 246 -7.54 18.67 -8.80
N ALA A 247 -7.51 17.52 -9.48
CA ALA A 247 -8.64 16.92 -10.18
C ALA A 247 -8.96 15.55 -9.58
N PHE A 248 -10.23 15.16 -9.59
CA PHE A 248 -10.62 13.79 -9.22
C PHE A 248 -10.03 12.77 -10.19
N ASN A 249 -9.52 11.66 -9.65
CA ASN A 249 -8.96 10.57 -10.45
C ASN A 249 -10.06 9.91 -11.31
N ASP A 250 -11.24 9.72 -10.74
CA ASP A 250 -12.47 9.37 -11.46
C ASP A 250 -13.39 10.59 -11.61
N VAL A 251 -13.51 11.10 -12.84
CA VAL A 251 -14.34 12.27 -13.15
C VAL A 251 -15.85 11.97 -13.13
N MET A 252 -16.25 10.70 -13.18
CA MET A 252 -17.64 10.27 -13.28
C MET A 252 -18.25 9.94 -11.93
N THR A 253 -17.49 9.28 -11.04
CA THR A 253 -17.97 8.80 -9.72
C THR A 253 -16.94 9.04 -8.60
N PRO A 254 -16.47 10.28 -8.38
CA PRO A 254 -15.27 10.58 -7.57
C PRO A 254 -15.29 10.12 -6.10
N GLY A 255 -16.47 9.89 -5.54
CA GLY A 255 -16.67 9.47 -4.15
C GLY A 255 -17.17 8.03 -3.99
N LYS A 256 -17.28 7.26 -5.07
CA LYS A 256 -17.78 5.88 -5.05
C LYS A 256 -16.70 4.94 -5.57
N PHE A 257 -16.40 3.92 -4.79
CA PHE A 257 -15.50 2.87 -5.21
C PHE A 257 -16.25 1.89 -6.11
N ASP A 258 -15.98 1.93 -7.42
CA ASP A 258 -16.63 1.07 -8.40
C ASP A 258 -15.72 0.84 -9.62
N ASN A 259 -16.22 0.17 -10.66
CA ASN A 259 -15.40 -0.10 -11.84
C ASN A 259 -15.37 1.04 -12.88
N MET A 260 -15.85 2.23 -12.53
CA MET A 260 -15.91 3.37 -13.46
C MET A 260 -14.52 3.84 -13.87
N TYR A 261 -13.51 3.70 -13.01
CA TYR A 261 -12.09 3.88 -13.35
C TYR A 261 -11.72 3.16 -14.66
N PHE A 262 -11.97 1.86 -14.76
CA PHE A 262 -11.63 1.07 -15.96
C PHE A 262 -12.49 1.45 -17.17
N LYS A 263 -13.76 1.80 -16.96
CA LYS A 263 -14.64 2.33 -18.02
C LYS A 263 -14.13 3.66 -18.57
N ASN A 264 -13.58 4.51 -17.71
CA ASN A 264 -13.03 5.82 -18.05
C ASN A 264 -11.75 5.69 -18.89
N LEU A 265 -10.88 4.73 -18.60
CA LEU A 265 -9.68 4.47 -19.43
C LEU A 265 -10.05 4.23 -20.90
N LYS A 266 -11.10 3.43 -21.16
CA LYS A 266 -11.58 3.14 -22.52
C LYS A 266 -12.13 4.37 -23.26
N ARG A 267 -12.48 5.42 -22.53
CA ARG A 267 -13.08 6.66 -23.06
C ARG A 267 -12.07 7.80 -23.19
N GLY A 268 -10.80 7.55 -22.90
CA GLY A 268 -9.77 8.59 -22.84
C GLY A 268 -9.93 9.52 -21.64
N LEU A 269 -10.49 9.03 -20.53
CA LEU A 269 -10.74 9.79 -19.31
C LEU A 269 -9.79 9.41 -18.16
N GLY A 270 -8.71 8.67 -18.43
CA GLY A 270 -7.67 8.39 -17.44
C GLY A 270 -6.84 9.63 -17.14
N LEU A 271 -6.78 10.04 -15.87
CA LEU A 271 -6.13 11.29 -15.45
C LEU A 271 -4.59 11.22 -15.50
N LEU A 272 -4.00 10.16 -14.93
CA LEU A 272 -2.55 9.98 -14.90
C LEU A 272 -2.06 9.23 -16.16
N ALA A 273 -0.82 9.46 -16.56
CA ALA A 273 -0.24 8.73 -17.69
C ALA A 273 -0.08 7.24 -17.37
N SER A 274 0.25 6.91 -16.12
CA SER A 274 0.33 5.55 -15.58
C SER A 274 -1.02 4.81 -15.59
N ASP A 275 -2.14 5.53 -15.52
CA ASP A 275 -3.47 4.96 -15.67
C ASP A 275 -3.80 4.70 -17.15
N HIS A 276 -3.59 5.72 -17.99
CA HIS A 276 -3.96 5.65 -19.40
C HIS A 276 -3.13 4.63 -20.17
N ILE A 277 -1.88 4.37 -19.78
CA ILE A 277 -1.06 3.33 -20.42
C ILE A 277 -1.61 1.91 -20.19
N LEU A 278 -2.39 1.66 -19.14
CA LEU A 278 -2.94 0.32 -18.85
C LEU A 278 -3.91 -0.18 -19.94
N ILE A 279 -4.66 0.71 -20.58
CA ILE A 279 -5.56 0.33 -21.69
C ILE A 279 -4.80 0.21 -23.03
N LYS A 280 -3.60 0.79 -23.12
CA LYS A 280 -2.77 0.81 -24.34
C LYS A 280 -1.81 -0.36 -24.42
N ASP A 281 -1.29 -0.80 -23.28
CA ASP A 281 -0.35 -1.91 -23.23
C ASP A 281 -1.10 -3.25 -23.42
N ASN A 282 -0.62 -4.05 -24.38
CA ASN A 282 -1.26 -5.33 -24.74
C ASN A 282 -1.30 -6.34 -23.57
N SER A 283 -0.37 -6.23 -22.62
CA SER A 283 -0.29 -7.14 -21.47
C SER A 283 -1.32 -6.82 -20.38
N THR A 284 -1.70 -5.56 -20.22
CA THR A 284 -2.68 -5.11 -19.20
C THR A 284 -4.09 -4.93 -19.76
N LYS A 285 -4.20 -4.61 -21.05
CA LYS A 285 -5.48 -4.35 -21.74
C LYS A 285 -6.56 -5.42 -21.49
N PRO A 286 -6.28 -6.74 -21.53
CA PRO A 286 -7.29 -7.75 -21.23
C PRO A 286 -7.90 -7.64 -19.83
N PHE A 287 -7.11 -7.26 -18.82
CA PHE A 287 -7.59 -7.06 -17.45
C PHE A 287 -8.42 -5.79 -17.33
N VAL A 288 -8.00 -4.69 -17.99
CA VAL A 288 -8.80 -3.45 -18.05
C VAL A 288 -10.15 -3.69 -18.70
N ASP A 289 -10.20 -4.43 -19.82
CA ASP A 289 -11.44 -4.77 -20.50
C ASP A 289 -12.36 -5.67 -19.65
N LEU A 290 -11.78 -6.64 -18.92
CA LEU A 290 -12.51 -7.47 -17.96
C LEU A 290 -13.15 -6.61 -16.86
N TYR A 291 -12.35 -5.80 -16.16
CA TYR A 291 -12.84 -5.02 -15.02
C TYR A 291 -13.83 -3.94 -15.43
N ALA A 292 -13.67 -3.33 -16.62
CA ALA A 292 -14.63 -2.36 -17.15
C ALA A 292 -16.01 -2.98 -17.44
N THR A 293 -16.08 -4.27 -17.78
CA THR A 293 -17.33 -4.97 -18.13
C THR A 293 -17.91 -5.77 -16.96
N ASN A 294 -17.09 -6.16 -15.99
CA ASN A 294 -17.48 -7.00 -14.86
C ASN A 294 -16.92 -6.43 -13.55
N GLU A 295 -17.78 -5.72 -12.81
CA GLU A 295 -17.42 -5.14 -11.51
C GLU A 295 -17.15 -6.21 -10.45
N THR A 296 -17.88 -7.32 -10.48
CA THR A 296 -17.65 -8.45 -9.56
C THR A 296 -16.22 -9.00 -9.72
N ALA A 297 -15.76 -9.19 -10.95
CA ALA A 297 -14.39 -9.65 -11.22
C ALA A 297 -13.34 -8.65 -10.70
N PHE A 298 -13.57 -7.35 -10.89
CA PHE A 298 -12.70 -6.31 -10.33
C PHE A 298 -12.66 -6.39 -8.80
N PHE A 299 -13.82 -6.45 -8.15
CA PHE A 299 -13.95 -6.45 -6.71
C PHE A 299 -13.31 -7.69 -6.08
N GLU A 300 -13.47 -8.87 -6.69
CA GLU A 300 -12.82 -10.10 -6.25
C GLU A 300 -11.29 -10.05 -6.35
N ASP A 301 -10.75 -9.56 -7.47
CA ASP A 301 -9.29 -9.42 -7.63
C ASP A 301 -8.73 -8.32 -6.72
N PHE A 302 -9.43 -7.20 -6.56
CA PHE A 302 -9.04 -6.12 -5.66
C PHE A 302 -9.01 -6.58 -4.21
N ALA A 303 -10.05 -7.27 -3.74
CA ALA A 303 -10.11 -7.84 -2.39
C ALA A 303 -8.91 -8.76 -2.13
N ARG A 304 -8.65 -9.74 -3.00
CA ARG A 304 -7.50 -10.65 -2.86
C ARG A 304 -6.16 -9.91 -2.85
N ALA A 305 -6.00 -8.92 -3.73
CA ALA A 305 -4.77 -8.13 -3.81
C ALA A 305 -4.59 -7.27 -2.54
N MET A 306 -5.64 -6.72 -1.96
CA MET A 306 -5.59 -5.97 -0.70
C MET A 306 -5.29 -6.85 0.51
N GLU A 307 -5.85 -8.06 0.58
CA GLU A 307 -5.49 -9.05 1.61
C GLU A 307 -4.00 -9.40 1.55
N LYS A 308 -3.48 -9.63 0.34
CA LYS A 308 -2.06 -9.88 0.10
C LYS A 308 -1.20 -8.66 0.44
N LEU A 309 -1.63 -7.45 0.05
CA LEU A 309 -0.96 -6.20 0.39
C LEU A 309 -0.73 -6.09 1.88
N GLY A 310 -1.76 -6.35 2.69
CA GLY A 310 -1.62 -6.32 4.15
C GLY A 310 -0.65 -7.33 4.75
N THR A 311 -0.05 -8.22 3.97
CA THR A 311 0.94 -9.20 4.47
C THR A 311 2.38 -8.90 4.03
N VAL A 312 2.59 -7.85 3.23
CA VAL A 312 3.91 -7.47 2.72
C VAL A 312 4.80 -6.99 3.87
N GLY A 313 5.99 -7.59 4.02
CA GLY A 313 7.07 -7.09 4.88
C GLY A 313 6.73 -6.90 6.37
N VAL A 314 5.66 -7.52 6.86
CA VAL A 314 5.11 -7.31 8.21
C VAL A 314 6.14 -7.61 9.30
N LYS A 315 6.14 -6.80 10.37
CA LYS A 315 7.03 -6.99 11.52
C LYS A 315 6.35 -7.83 12.60
N GLY A 316 7.11 -8.76 13.19
CA GLY A 316 6.75 -9.49 14.40
C GLY A 316 7.30 -8.82 15.66
N ASP A 317 7.15 -9.47 16.82
CA ASP A 317 7.56 -8.92 18.13
C ASP A 317 9.06 -8.55 18.23
N LYS A 318 9.92 -9.20 17.43
CA LYS A 318 11.38 -8.97 17.45
C LYS A 318 11.82 -7.78 16.60
N ASP A 319 11.03 -7.44 15.57
CA ASP A 319 11.40 -6.49 14.52
C ASP A 319 10.54 -5.21 14.54
N GLY A 320 9.65 -5.09 15.53
CA GLY A 320 8.81 -3.91 15.69
C GLY A 320 8.26 -3.76 17.10
N GLU A 321 7.49 -2.69 17.30
CA GLU A 321 6.87 -2.35 18.57
C GLU A 321 5.36 -2.12 18.45
N VAL A 322 4.73 -1.81 19.58
CA VAL A 322 3.41 -1.16 19.58
C VAL A 322 3.65 0.27 20.00
N ARG A 323 3.65 1.21 19.05
CA ARG A 323 3.84 2.62 19.35
C ARG A 323 2.71 3.14 20.22
N ARG A 324 3.00 4.05 21.16
CA ARG A 324 1.95 4.76 21.94
C ARG A 324 1.29 5.88 21.12
N ARG A 325 2.06 6.50 20.24
CA ARG A 325 1.59 7.47 19.24
C ARG A 325 2.21 7.12 17.89
N CYS A 326 1.42 7.18 16.83
CA CYS A 326 1.85 6.70 15.53
C CYS A 326 2.92 7.58 14.85
N ASP A 327 3.12 8.80 15.33
CA ASP A 327 4.03 9.78 14.71
C ASP A 327 5.48 9.70 15.22
N HIS A 328 5.80 8.81 16.17
CA HIS A 328 7.17 8.60 16.65
C HIS A 328 7.39 7.20 17.21
N PHE A 329 8.66 6.76 17.22
CA PHE A 329 9.08 5.55 17.90
C PHE A 329 8.99 5.73 19.43
N ASN A 330 8.69 4.67 20.19
CA ASN A 330 8.60 4.80 21.65
C ASN A 330 9.96 5.16 22.28
N ASN A 331 11.06 4.73 21.67
CA ASN A 331 12.43 5.05 22.10
C ASN A 331 13.17 5.81 20.99
N LEU A 332 13.63 7.03 21.30
CA LEU A 332 14.45 7.85 20.40
C LEU A 332 15.92 7.39 20.45
N ASN A 333 16.21 6.17 19.99
CA ASN A 333 17.58 5.65 19.80
C ASN A 333 17.81 5.28 18.33
N VAL A 334 17.55 6.23 17.42
CA VAL A 334 17.92 6.14 16.00
C VAL A 334 18.96 7.20 15.71
#